data_AF-A0A8T6QHT9-F1
#
_entry.id   AF-A0A8T6QHT9-F1
#
_cell.length_a   1.000
_cell.length_b   1.000
_cell.length_c   1.000
_cell.angle_alpha   90.00
_cell.angle_beta   90.00
_cell.angle_gamma   90.00
#
_symmetry.space_group_name_H-M   'P 1'
#
loop_
_entity.id
_entity.type
_entity.pdbx_description
1 polymer ?
#
loop_
_entity_poly.entity_id
_entity_poly.type
_entity_poly.pdbx_seq_one_letter_code
_entity_poly.pdbx_strand_id
1 'polypeptide(L)'
;RFNMLIESHFHQHWTVPDYANELHITESRLTDICRRFANRPPKRLIFDRQLREAKRLLLFSDNAVNNIAWQLGFKDPAYFARFFNRLVGCSPSAYRAKKVPVT
;
A
#
# COMPACT_ATOMS: atom_id res chain seq x y z
N ARG A 1 -5.39 -14.46 9.02
CA ARG A 1 -4.78 -14.98 7.77
C ARG A 1 -4.65 -13.90 6.69
N PHE A 2 -5.72 -13.25 6.21
CA PHE A 2 -5.63 -12.21 5.16
C PHE A 2 -4.61 -11.09 5.43
N ASN A 3 -4.62 -10.50 6.64
CA ASN A 3 -3.62 -9.46 6.99
C ASN A 3 -2.18 -9.97 6.89
N MET A 4 -1.91 -11.23 7.26
CA MET A 4 -0.57 -11.81 7.14
C MET A 4 -0.15 -11.94 5.68
N LEU A 5 -1.07 -12.35 4.80
CA LEU A 5 -0.79 -12.36 3.36
C LEU A 5 -0.50 -10.95 2.84
N ILE A 6 -1.27 -9.94 3.26
CA ILE A 6 -1.00 -8.56 2.86
C ILE A 6 0.42 -8.15 3.30
N GLU A 7 0.82 -8.44 4.53
CA GLU A 7 2.18 -8.14 5.02
C GLU A 7 3.27 -8.84 4.19
N SER A 8 3.05 -10.09 3.77
CA SER A 8 4.02 -10.85 2.97
C SER A 8 4.07 -10.43 1.49
N HIS A 9 2.96 -9.96 0.92
CA HIS A 9 2.79 -9.83 -0.53
C HIS A 9 2.50 -8.40 -1.03
N PHE A 10 2.40 -7.38 -0.16
CA PHE A 10 2.05 -6.01 -0.59
C PHE A 10 3.01 -5.41 -1.63
N HIS A 11 4.29 -5.83 -1.62
CA HIS A 11 5.31 -5.38 -2.57
C HIS A 11 5.22 -6.09 -3.93
N GLN A 12 4.47 -7.19 -4.04
CA GLN A 12 4.27 -7.90 -5.30
C GLN A 12 3.01 -7.43 -6.02
N HIS A 13 2.27 -6.48 -5.43
CA HIS A 13 1.04 -5.92 -6.02
C HIS A 13 -0.02 -6.98 -6.36
N TRP A 14 -0.14 -8.01 -5.52
CA TRP A 14 -1.23 -8.99 -5.63
C TRP A 14 -2.60 -8.30 -5.70
N THR A 15 -3.42 -8.79 -6.61
CA THR A 15 -4.80 -8.36 -6.80
C THR A 15 -5.71 -9.01 -5.76
N VAL A 16 -6.92 -8.49 -5.57
CA VAL A 16 -7.91 -9.13 -4.69
C VAL A 16 -8.20 -10.60 -5.07
N PRO A 17 -8.32 -10.95 -6.37
CA PRO A 17 -8.36 -12.36 -6.81
C PRO A 17 -7.20 -13.21 -6.29
N ASP A 18 -5.95 -12.72 -6.36
CA ASP A 18 -4.78 -13.49 -5.92
C ASP A 18 -4.87 -13.84 -4.43
N TYR A 19 -5.26 -12.87 -3.60
CA TYR A 19 -5.49 -13.12 -2.17
C TYR A 19 -6.66 -14.07 -1.91
N ALA A 20 -7.74 -13.97 -2.68
CA ALA A 20 -8.90 -14.84 -2.53
C ALA A 20 -8.54 -16.30 -2.88
N ASN A 21 -7.79 -16.49 -3.97
CA ASN A 21 -7.26 -17.78 -4.41
C ASN A 21 -6.34 -18.41 -3.34
N GLU A 22 -5.40 -17.64 -2.79
CA GLU A 22 -4.49 -18.10 -1.73
C GLU A 22 -5.21 -18.44 -0.42
N LEU A 23 -6.37 -17.81 -0.17
CA LEU A 23 -7.22 -18.10 0.97
C LEU A 23 -8.24 -19.22 0.69
N HIS A 24 -8.29 -19.74 -0.53
CA HIS A 24 -9.29 -20.71 -1.01
C HIS A 24 -10.74 -20.26 -0.76
N ILE A 25 -11.03 -18.99 -1.03
CA ILE A 25 -12.38 -18.41 -0.95
C ILE A 25 -12.67 -17.57 -2.18
N THR A 26 -13.94 -17.25 -2.40
CA THR A 26 -14.32 -16.32 -3.47
C THR A 26 -13.98 -14.87 -3.10
N GLU A 27 -13.78 -14.01 -4.11
CA GLU A 27 -13.57 -12.56 -3.90
C GLU A 27 -14.75 -11.90 -3.17
N SER A 28 -15.97 -12.34 -3.47
CA SER A 28 -17.18 -11.88 -2.79
C SER A 28 -17.11 -12.20 -1.29
N ARG A 29 -16.75 -13.45 -0.95
CA ARG A 29 -16.61 -13.85 0.46
C ARG A 29 -15.50 -13.09 1.17
N LEU A 30 -14.36 -12.87 0.51
CA LEU A 30 -13.28 -12.04 1.07
C LEU A 30 -13.77 -10.61 1.31
N THR A 31 -14.55 -10.05 0.38
CA THR A 31 -15.12 -8.70 0.51
C THR A 31 -16.08 -8.59 1.68
N ASP A 32 -16.98 -9.56 1.85
CA ASP A 32 -17.93 -9.60 2.96
C ASP A 32 -17.22 -9.69 4.31
N ILE A 33 -16.19 -10.52 4.41
CA ILE A 33 -15.36 -10.65 5.62
C ILE A 33 -14.69 -9.30 5.92
N CYS A 34 -14.03 -8.68 4.96
CA CYS A 34 -13.36 -7.39 5.18
C CYS A 34 -14.34 -6.28 5.57
N ARG A 35 -15.53 -6.21 4.94
CA ARG A 35 -16.57 -5.25 5.33
C ARG A 35 -17.08 -5.50 6.74
N ARG A 36 -17.35 -6.76 7.10
CA ARG A 36 -17.87 -7.12 8.43
C ARG A 36 -16.90 -6.79 9.56
N PHE A 37 -15.61 -7.03 9.37
CA PHE A 37 -14.62 -6.90 10.46
C PHE A 37 -13.81 -5.60 10.44
N ALA A 38 -13.64 -4.97 9.27
CA ALA A 38 -12.83 -3.76 9.12
C ALA A 38 -13.60 -2.56 8.54
N ASN A 39 -14.90 -2.72 8.25
CA ASN A 39 -15.74 -1.72 7.57
C ASN A 39 -15.11 -1.17 6.28
N ARG A 40 -14.32 -1.99 5.58
CA ARG A 40 -13.55 -1.60 4.39
C ARG A 40 -13.45 -2.78 3.41
N PRO A 41 -13.45 -2.54 2.09
CA PRO A 41 -13.22 -3.59 1.12
C PRO A 41 -11.74 -4.06 1.13
N PRO A 42 -11.43 -5.28 0.65
CA PRO A 42 -10.08 -5.86 0.69
C PRO A 42 -9.03 -4.98 0.00
N LYS A 43 -9.38 -4.41 -1.15
CA LYS A 43 -8.53 -3.48 -1.91
C LYS A 43 -8.07 -2.28 -1.08
N ARG A 44 -8.93 -1.76 -0.19
CA ARG A 44 -8.57 -0.63 0.68
C ARG A 44 -7.53 -1.05 1.71
N LEU A 45 -7.65 -2.25 2.28
CA LEU A 45 -6.70 -2.77 3.26
C LEU A 45 -5.31 -3.01 2.65
N ILE A 46 -5.27 -3.54 1.42
CA ILE A 46 -4.02 -3.70 0.65
C ILE A 46 -3.37 -2.33 0.41
N PHE A 47 -4.14 -1.35 -0.08
CA PHE A 47 -3.63 0.00 -0.33
C PHE A 47 -3.19 0.70 0.95
N ASP A 48 -3.91 0.54 2.07
CA ASP A 48 -3.52 1.11 3.35
C ASP A 48 -2.18 0.54 3.83
N ARG A 49 -1.87 -0.73 3.54
CA ARG A 49 -0.55 -1.30 3.84
C ARG A 49 0.55 -0.73 2.95
N GLN A 50 0.35 -0.72 1.64
CA GLN A 50 1.31 -0.14 0.69
C GLN A 50 1.59 1.33 1.04
N LEU A 51 0.54 2.08 1.39
CA LEU A 51 0.64 3.48 1.78
C LEU A 51 1.40 3.67 3.09
N ARG A 52 1.17 2.82 4.09
CA ARG A 52 1.95 2.86 5.35
C ARG A 52 3.45 2.72 5.07
N GLU A 53 3.83 1.76 4.22
CA GLU A 53 5.25 1.58 3.88
C GLU A 53 5.81 2.77 3.11
N ALA A 54 5.06 3.29 2.14
CA ALA A 54 5.46 4.47 1.39
C ALA A 54 5.72 5.67 2.30
N LYS A 55 4.81 5.94 3.25
CA LYS A 55 4.97 7.01 4.23
C LYS A 55 6.20 6.79 5.10
N ARG A 56 6.44 5.56 5.56
CA ARG A 56 7.62 5.19 6.35
C ARG A 56 8.91 5.46 5.58
N LEU A 57 9.03 4.96 4.35
CA LEU A 57 10.22 5.14 3.51
C LEU A 57 10.44 6.62 3.16
N LEU A 58 9.38 7.39 2.94
CA LEU A 58 9.50 8.81 2.63
C LEU A 58 10.01 9.64 3.82
N LEU A 59 9.67 9.26 5.05
CA LEU A 59 10.05 9.97 6.28
C LEU A 59 11.38 9.48 6.86
N PHE A 60 11.68 8.19 6.73
CA PHE A 60 12.79 7.56 7.46
C PHE A 60 13.90 7.00 6.56
N SER A 61 13.90 7.33 5.27
CA SER A 61 15.03 7.06 4.38
C SER A 61 15.35 8.26 3.50
N ASP A 62 16.54 8.27 2.92
CA ASP A 62 16.98 9.29 1.96
C ASP A 62 16.90 8.79 0.50
N ASN A 63 16.28 7.63 0.28
CA ASN A 63 16.10 7.05 -1.05
C ASN A 63 15.38 8.03 -1.98
N ALA A 64 15.76 8.13 -3.25
CA ALA A 64 14.99 8.90 -4.22
C ALA A 64 13.53 8.40 -4.28
N VAL A 65 12.58 9.30 -4.52
CA VAL A 65 11.14 8.95 -4.59
C VAL A 65 10.89 7.83 -5.61
N ASN A 66 11.61 7.85 -6.73
CA ASN A 66 11.54 6.81 -7.75
C ASN A 66 12.03 5.45 -7.21
N ASN A 67 13.13 5.44 -6.44
CA ASN A 67 13.64 4.21 -5.82
C ASN A 67 12.65 3.64 -4.80
N ILE A 68 11.95 4.50 -4.05
CA ILE A 68 10.87 4.06 -3.15
C ILE A 68 9.73 3.41 -3.94
N ALA A 69 9.32 4.00 -5.07
CA ALA A 69 8.29 3.40 -5.92
C ALA A 69 8.71 1.99 -6.38
N TRP A 70 9.95 1.84 -6.86
CA TRP A 70 10.50 0.56 -7.28
C TRP A 70 10.60 -0.46 -6.14
N GLN A 71 11.08 -0.04 -4.97
CA GLN A 71 11.18 -0.87 -3.78
C GLN A 71 9.81 -1.39 -3.31
N LEU A 72 8.76 -0.60 -3.51
CA LEU A 72 7.38 -0.98 -3.19
C LEU A 72 6.72 -1.86 -4.27
N GLY A 73 7.40 -2.12 -5.38
CA GLY A 73 6.92 -2.95 -6.48
C GLY A 73 6.07 -2.23 -7.53
N PHE A 74 5.99 -0.89 -7.48
CA PHE A 74 5.31 -0.15 -8.54
C PHE A 74 6.12 -0.25 -9.83
N LYS A 75 5.48 -0.52 -10.96
CA LYS A 75 6.13 -0.57 -12.29
C LYS A 75 6.31 0.79 -12.97
N ASP A 76 5.74 1.84 -12.38
CA ASP A 76 5.81 3.22 -12.88
C ASP A 76 5.83 4.20 -11.69
N PRO A 77 6.87 5.04 -11.52
CA PRO A 77 6.94 6.00 -10.43
C PRO A 77 5.89 7.09 -10.56
N ALA A 78 5.45 7.43 -11.78
CA ALA A 78 4.36 8.36 -11.98
C ALA A 78 3.04 7.77 -11.47
N TYR A 79 2.80 6.47 -11.69
CA TYR A 79 1.66 5.78 -11.09
C TYR A 79 1.74 5.75 -9.55
N PHE A 80 2.91 5.48 -8.98
CA PHE A 80 3.11 5.61 -7.52
C PHE A 80 2.77 7.01 -7.01
N ALA A 81 3.25 8.06 -7.68
CA ALA A 81 2.97 9.44 -7.29
C ALA A 81 1.46 9.77 -7.33
N ARG A 82 0.75 9.32 -8.37
CA ARG A 82 -0.71 9.44 -8.48
C ARG A 82 -1.44 8.68 -7.36
N PHE A 83 -1.04 7.43 -7.12
CA PHE A 83 -1.58 6.59 -6.04
C PHE A 83 -1.42 7.26 -4.68
N PHE A 84 -0.21 7.73 -4.38
CA PHE A 84 0.11 8.37 -3.10
C PHE A 84 -0.67 9.66 -2.92
N ASN A 85 -0.67 10.53 -3.94
CA ASN A 85 -1.40 11.80 -3.88
C ASN A 85 -2.91 11.58 -3.69
N ARG A 86 -3.51 10.63 -4.41
CA ARG A 86 -4.92 10.28 -4.24
C ARG A 86 -5.28 9.86 -2.80
N LEU A 87 -4.37 9.20 -2.09
CA LEU A 87 -4.63 8.68 -0.75
C LEU A 87 -4.21 9.62 0.38
N VAL A 88 -3.28 10.54 0.14
CA VAL A 88 -2.69 11.43 1.16
C VAL A 88 -3.09 12.89 0.96
N GLY A 89 -3.45 13.30 -0.25
CA GLY A 89 -3.77 14.67 -0.61
C GLY A 89 -2.56 15.54 -0.96
N CYS A 90 -1.36 14.96 -1.05
CA CYS A 90 -0.16 15.67 -1.54
C CYS A 90 0.81 14.72 -2.23
N SER A 91 1.77 15.26 -3.00
CA SER A 91 2.79 14.45 -3.68
C SER A 91 3.74 13.76 -2.68
N PRO A 92 4.41 12.65 -3.07
CA PRO A 92 5.43 12.02 -2.24
C PRO A 92 6.55 12.96 -1.81
N SER A 93 7.03 13.81 -2.72
CA SER A 93 8.08 14.80 -2.43
C SER A 93 7.62 15.85 -1.42
N ALA A 94 6.38 16.36 -1.57
CA ALA A 94 5.80 17.29 -0.60
C ALA A 94 5.58 16.63 0.76
N TYR A 95 5.24 15.34 0.80
CA TYR A 95 5.13 14.58 2.04
C TYR A 95 6.49 14.42 2.73
N ARG A 96 7.56 14.11 1.98
CA ARG A 96 8.93 14.02 2.49
C ARG A 96 9.43 15.33 3.09
N ALA A 97 9.06 16.48 2.50
CA ALA A 97 9.47 17.78 3.03
C ALA A 97 8.96 18.04 4.47
N LYS A 98 7.97 17.26 4.95
CA LYS A 98 7.50 17.27 6.33
C LYS A 98 8.34 16.42 7.29
N LYS A 99 9.41 15.77 6.82
CA LYS A 99 10.36 15.03 7.65
C LYS A 99 10.89 15.99 8.71
N VAL A 100 10.45 15.81 9.95
CA VAL A 100 11.02 16.52 11.09
C VAL A 100 12.45 15.98 11.24
N PRO A 101 13.49 16.84 11.23
CA PRO A 101 14.83 16.38 11.54
C PRO A 101 14.80 15.77 12.94
N VAL A 102 15.24 14.52 13.07
CA VAL A 102 15.54 13.95 14.39
C VAL A 102 16.83 14.63 14.81
N THR A 103 16.72 15.61 15.71
CA THR A 103 17.84 16.26 16.38
C THR A 103 18.52 15.31 17.35
#